data_AF-A0A1J4S6F0-F1
#
_entry.id   AF-A0A1J4S6F0-F1
#
_cell.length_a   1.000
_cell.length_b   1.000
_cell.length_c   1.000
_cell.angle_alpha   90.00
_cell.angle_beta   90.00
_cell.angle_gamma   90.00
#
_symmetry.space_group_name_H-M   'P 1'
#
loop_
_entity.id
_entity.type
_entity.pdbx_description
1 polymer ?
#
loop_
_entity_poly.entity_id
_entity_poly.type
_entity_poly.pdbx_seq_one_letter_code
_entity_poly.pdbx_strand_id
1 'polypeptide(L)'
;MRSFLRTSLLLLAVLIALTVYLPRRYGAPYPAQPVPTFDNAVRSRVTNILGEHRIEVALIGDSALEQGVDAQALSTALGKSSYTIAVPGSTSAFWYLILKNIILEADPRPDAVILLYRDTILTLSDFHVNGGYVAELDQFATAREDVLLERAYLNFMNPLEKWALAYFPLYSSRQRLADKADYYARNLLPVLFLPCKGDCLDRAHAIVFHVDNVAPAFQEKALVEEEEFLFTPRAMDFEGQAGRSFLPEIIRLARENGIRLILAHERTLLFPAAGAEPKALQEYKRALASYLKANDVTRLDFSYDPRLPEDYFADVLHMNETGKAAFTQMLAEALLPLLP
;
A
#
# COMPACT_ATOMS: atom_id res chain seq x y z
N MET A 1 2.40 49.78 -10.68
CA MET A 1 2.26 49.14 -12.01
C MET A 1 3.58 48.71 -12.65
N ARG A 2 4.59 49.60 -12.82
CA ARG A 2 5.90 49.23 -13.44
C ARG A 2 6.69 48.16 -12.67
N SER A 3 6.72 48.22 -11.34
CA SER A 3 7.42 47.21 -10.51
C SER A 3 6.78 45.82 -10.63
N PHE A 4 5.45 45.77 -10.49
CA PHE A 4 4.66 44.54 -10.69
C PHE A 4 4.88 43.91 -12.06
N LEU A 5 4.83 44.70 -13.14
CA LEU A 5 5.08 44.19 -14.48
C LEU A 5 6.50 43.61 -14.63
N ARG A 6 7.52 44.28 -14.05
CA ARG A 6 8.89 43.78 -14.06
C ARG A 6 9.04 42.47 -13.29
N THR A 7 8.47 42.37 -12.09
CA THR A 7 8.54 41.14 -11.29
C THR A 7 7.79 39.99 -11.95
N SER A 8 6.61 40.24 -12.54
CA SER A 8 5.86 39.24 -13.29
C SER A 8 6.59 38.76 -14.54
N LEU A 9 7.25 39.67 -15.28
CA LEU A 9 8.05 39.30 -16.45
C LEU A 9 9.28 38.48 -16.07
N LEU A 10 9.96 38.85 -14.98
CA LEU A 10 11.10 38.08 -14.46
C LEU A 10 10.67 36.68 -14.02
N LEU A 11 9.56 36.57 -13.28
CA LEU A 11 9.01 35.28 -12.88
C LEU A 11 8.66 34.44 -14.10
N LEU A 12 7.96 35.01 -15.09
CA LEU A 12 7.60 34.30 -16.32
C LEU A 12 8.85 33.81 -17.08
N ALA A 13 9.87 34.65 -17.21
CA ALA A 13 11.13 34.26 -17.85
C ALA A 13 11.81 33.09 -17.11
N VAL A 14 11.83 33.12 -15.78
CA VAL A 14 12.35 32.01 -14.95
C VAL A 14 11.53 30.74 -15.14
N LEU A 15 10.19 30.83 -15.12
CA LEU A 15 9.32 29.67 -15.32
C LEU A 15 9.50 29.05 -16.72
N ILE A 16 9.64 29.87 -17.76
CA ILE A 16 9.94 29.40 -19.13
C ILE A 16 11.31 28.72 -19.17
N ALA A 17 12.33 29.35 -18.59
CA ALA A 17 13.68 28.78 -18.55
C ALA A 17 13.69 27.42 -17.83
N LEU A 18 13.01 27.31 -16.69
CA LEU A 18 12.89 26.07 -15.92
C LEU A 18 12.08 25.01 -16.70
N THR A 19 11.03 25.40 -17.41
CA THR A 19 10.24 24.48 -18.26
C THR A 19 11.10 23.86 -19.37
N VAL A 20 12.04 24.59 -19.94
CA VAL A 20 12.98 24.04 -20.95
C VAL A 20 14.14 23.28 -20.30
N TYR A 21 14.65 23.76 -19.16
CA TYR A 21 15.82 23.20 -18.50
C TYR A 21 15.54 21.88 -17.80
N LEU A 22 14.44 21.78 -17.03
CA LEU A 22 14.16 20.63 -16.17
C LEU A 22 14.04 19.32 -16.95
N PRO A 23 13.23 19.21 -18.04
CA PRO A 23 13.12 17.96 -18.78
C PRO A 23 14.47 17.48 -19.32
N ARG A 24 15.29 18.40 -19.85
CA ARG A 24 16.64 18.10 -20.36
C ARG A 24 17.59 17.66 -19.24
N ARG A 25 17.56 18.35 -18.10
CA ARG A 25 18.43 18.06 -16.95
C ARG A 25 18.13 16.70 -16.32
N TYR A 26 16.87 16.26 -16.38
CA TYR A 26 16.36 15.03 -15.77
C TYR A 26 16.11 13.89 -16.75
N GLY A 27 16.32 14.10 -18.05
CA GLY A 27 15.96 13.11 -19.08
C GLY A 27 14.48 12.76 -19.07
N ALA A 28 13.61 13.66 -18.59
CA ALA A 28 12.18 13.40 -18.50
C ALA A 28 11.51 13.61 -19.86
N PRO A 29 10.59 12.72 -20.28
CA PRO A 29 9.83 12.91 -21.51
C PRO A 29 9.00 14.21 -21.42
N TYR A 30 8.85 14.90 -22.56
CA TYR A 30 8.02 16.11 -22.66
C TYR A 30 7.12 16.04 -23.91
N PRO A 31 5.79 16.21 -23.78
CA PRO A 31 5.06 16.34 -22.51
C PRO A 31 5.23 15.11 -21.61
N ALA A 32 5.20 15.33 -20.30
CA ALA A 32 5.34 14.25 -19.33
C ALA A 32 4.07 13.39 -19.32
N GLN A 33 4.21 12.13 -18.92
CA GLN A 33 3.04 11.31 -18.60
C GLN A 33 2.56 11.68 -17.19
N PRO A 34 1.25 11.91 -16.97
CA PRO A 34 0.71 12.32 -15.67
C PRO A 34 0.64 11.17 -14.64
N VAL A 35 1.36 10.10 -14.90
CA VAL A 35 1.33 8.84 -14.16
C VAL A 35 2.76 8.32 -14.03
N PRO A 36 3.06 7.52 -12.99
CA PRO A 36 4.37 6.89 -12.88
C PRO A 36 4.61 5.94 -14.06
N THR A 37 5.89 5.78 -14.40
CA THR A 37 6.37 4.77 -15.32
C THR A 37 6.96 3.63 -14.51
N PHE A 38 6.53 2.41 -14.80
CA PHE A 38 7.07 1.20 -14.21
C PHE A 38 8.04 0.52 -15.17
N ASP A 39 9.06 -0.11 -14.62
CA ASP A 39 10.02 -0.86 -15.41
C ASP A 39 9.47 -2.26 -15.74
N ASN A 40 10.02 -2.91 -16.77
CA ASN A 40 9.62 -4.28 -17.14
C ASN A 40 10.12 -5.36 -16.14
N ALA A 41 10.79 -4.95 -15.06
CA ALA A 41 11.48 -5.86 -14.16
C ALA A 41 10.57 -6.26 -12.98
N VAL A 42 9.53 -7.05 -13.25
CA VAL A 42 8.82 -7.76 -12.18
C VAL A 42 9.84 -8.64 -11.47
N ARG A 43 10.02 -8.43 -10.16
CA ARG A 43 11.05 -9.14 -9.40
C ARG A 43 10.58 -10.57 -9.15
N SER A 44 11.01 -11.51 -10.01
CA SER A 44 10.58 -12.92 -10.04
C SER A 44 10.91 -13.77 -8.81
N ARG A 45 11.55 -13.22 -7.77
CA ARG A 45 11.99 -14.00 -6.61
C ARG A 45 10.82 -14.70 -5.94
N VAL A 46 9.71 -13.99 -5.75
CA VAL A 46 8.53 -14.55 -5.08
C VAL A 46 7.85 -15.59 -5.96
N THR A 47 7.67 -15.31 -7.26
CA THR A 47 7.10 -16.26 -8.23
C THR A 47 7.88 -17.58 -8.25
N ASN A 48 9.22 -17.51 -8.22
CA ASN A 48 10.07 -18.69 -8.17
C ASN A 48 9.86 -19.48 -6.88
N ILE A 49 9.77 -18.81 -5.72
CA ILE A 49 9.50 -19.47 -4.43
C ILE A 49 8.15 -20.20 -4.46
N LEU A 50 7.10 -19.55 -5.00
CA LEU A 50 5.78 -20.17 -5.11
C LEU A 50 5.81 -21.46 -5.93
N GLY A 51 6.51 -21.46 -7.06
CA GLY A 51 6.66 -22.64 -7.92
C GLY A 51 7.57 -23.72 -7.34
N GLU A 52 8.77 -23.36 -6.87
CA GLU A 52 9.78 -24.29 -6.34
C GLU A 52 9.31 -25.04 -5.10
N HIS A 53 8.54 -24.37 -4.23
CA HIS A 53 7.99 -24.97 -3.01
C HIS A 53 6.55 -25.46 -3.16
N ARG A 54 5.97 -25.35 -4.37
CA ARG A 54 4.60 -25.76 -4.68
C ARG A 54 3.61 -25.27 -3.63
N ILE A 55 3.55 -23.96 -3.47
CA ILE A 55 2.70 -23.33 -2.47
C ILE A 55 1.22 -23.52 -2.84
N GLU A 56 0.45 -24.13 -1.94
CA GLU A 56 -1.00 -24.36 -2.11
C GLU A 56 -1.82 -23.14 -1.65
N VAL A 57 -1.34 -22.42 -0.63
CA VAL A 57 -2.04 -21.27 -0.02
C VAL A 57 -1.13 -20.05 0.04
N ALA A 58 -1.45 -19.00 -0.70
CA ALA A 58 -0.73 -17.73 -0.59
C ALA A 58 -1.47 -16.76 0.34
N LEU A 59 -0.75 -16.14 1.27
CA LEU A 59 -1.25 -15.06 2.11
C LEU A 59 -0.70 -13.73 1.60
N ILE A 60 -1.57 -12.74 1.42
CA ILE A 60 -1.19 -11.39 1.01
C ILE A 60 -1.78 -10.36 1.98
N GLY A 61 -1.03 -9.31 2.28
CA GLY A 61 -1.40 -8.32 3.28
C GLY A 61 -0.25 -7.36 3.54
N ASP A 62 -0.36 -6.56 4.59
CA ASP A 62 0.65 -5.57 4.95
C ASP A 62 1.43 -5.96 6.22
N SER A 63 1.93 -4.98 6.97
CA SER A 63 2.67 -5.23 8.22
C SER A 63 1.83 -5.95 9.27
N ALA A 64 0.50 -5.80 9.25
CA ALA A 64 -0.38 -6.53 10.17
C ALA A 64 -0.31 -8.04 9.91
N LEU A 65 -0.30 -8.47 8.64
CA LEU A 65 -0.07 -9.87 8.27
C LEU A 65 1.35 -10.34 8.65
N GLU A 66 2.37 -9.54 8.33
CA GLU A 66 3.78 -9.89 8.60
C GLU A 66 4.03 -10.19 10.08
N GLN A 67 3.44 -9.38 10.96
CA GLN A 67 3.61 -9.48 12.40
C GLN A 67 2.54 -10.36 13.06
N GLY A 68 1.35 -10.49 12.44
CA GLY A 68 0.20 -11.19 13.00
C GLY A 68 0.14 -12.69 12.70
N VAL A 69 0.81 -13.17 11.64
CA VAL A 69 0.73 -14.59 11.26
C VAL A 69 2.10 -15.25 11.18
N ASP A 70 2.26 -16.39 11.86
CA ASP A 70 3.39 -17.29 11.66
C ASP A 70 3.08 -18.23 10.48
N ALA A 71 3.73 -18.00 9.34
CA ALA A 71 3.52 -18.78 8.12
C ALA A 71 3.88 -20.27 8.28
N GLN A 72 4.90 -20.60 9.09
CA GLN A 72 5.33 -21.97 9.29
C GLN A 72 4.37 -22.72 10.20
N ALA A 73 3.92 -22.08 11.27
CA ALA A 73 2.91 -22.64 12.16
C ALA A 73 1.56 -22.79 11.43
N LEU A 74 1.17 -21.80 10.61
CA LEU A 74 -0.04 -21.87 9.77
C LEU A 74 0.03 -23.05 8.80
N SER A 75 1.14 -23.20 8.06
CA SER A 75 1.33 -24.33 7.13
C SER A 75 1.18 -25.68 7.86
N THR A 76 1.76 -25.77 9.05
CA THR A 76 1.70 -26.98 9.89
C THR A 76 0.26 -27.27 10.34
N ALA A 77 -0.46 -26.25 10.79
CA ALA A 77 -1.84 -26.38 11.26
C ALA A 77 -2.84 -26.72 10.13
N LEU A 78 -2.59 -26.20 8.91
CA LEU A 78 -3.40 -26.48 7.73
C LEU A 78 -3.06 -27.83 7.08
N GLY A 79 -1.87 -28.39 7.35
CA GLY A 79 -1.36 -29.55 6.62
C GLY A 79 -1.11 -29.26 5.13
N LYS A 80 -0.89 -27.98 4.79
CA LYS A 80 -0.70 -27.47 3.41
C LYS A 80 0.49 -26.55 3.35
N SER A 81 1.17 -26.50 2.21
CA SER A 81 2.23 -25.49 2.00
C SER A 81 1.61 -24.10 1.90
N SER A 82 2.04 -23.17 2.75
CA SER A 82 1.62 -21.78 2.68
C SER A 82 2.79 -20.82 2.63
N TYR A 83 2.59 -19.66 2.02
CA TYR A 83 3.61 -18.62 1.91
C TYR A 83 3.01 -17.24 2.08
N THR A 84 3.66 -16.41 2.89
CA THR A 84 3.25 -15.03 3.17
C THR A 84 4.00 -14.05 2.28
N ILE A 85 3.24 -13.23 1.56
CA ILE A 85 3.71 -12.08 0.79
C ILE A 85 3.17 -10.83 1.47
N ALA A 86 3.88 -10.38 2.51
CA ALA A 86 3.54 -9.18 3.24
C ALA A 86 4.46 -8.02 2.85
N VAL A 87 3.88 -6.85 2.60
CA VAL A 87 4.63 -5.64 2.28
C VAL A 87 4.16 -4.54 3.24
N PRO A 88 5.02 -4.02 4.13
CA PRO A 88 4.64 -2.96 5.07
C PRO A 88 3.99 -1.76 4.38
N GLY A 89 2.84 -1.33 4.91
CA GLY A 89 2.04 -0.25 4.34
C GLY A 89 1.38 -0.57 3.00
N SER A 90 1.36 -1.83 2.55
CA SER A 90 0.68 -2.21 1.32
C SER A 90 -0.84 -2.12 1.42
N THR A 91 -1.46 -1.88 0.26
CA THR A 91 -2.89 -1.61 0.14
C THR A 91 -3.48 -2.36 -1.05
N SER A 92 -4.75 -2.11 -1.36
CA SER A 92 -5.46 -2.76 -2.46
C SER A 92 -4.72 -2.74 -3.81
N ALA A 93 -3.95 -1.68 -4.10
CA ALA A 93 -3.14 -1.58 -5.31
C ALA A 93 -1.99 -2.62 -5.35
N PHE A 94 -1.29 -2.79 -4.22
CA PHE A 94 -0.23 -3.80 -4.08
C PHE A 94 -0.80 -5.21 -4.20
N TRP A 95 -1.88 -5.49 -3.47
CA TRP A 95 -2.47 -6.82 -3.44
C TRP A 95 -3.02 -7.23 -4.81
N TYR A 96 -3.54 -6.27 -5.58
CA TYR A 96 -3.88 -6.46 -6.98
C TYR A 96 -2.66 -6.84 -7.83
N LEU A 97 -1.55 -6.12 -7.72
CA LEU A 97 -0.33 -6.42 -8.48
C LEU A 97 0.30 -7.75 -8.07
N ILE A 98 0.35 -8.05 -6.78
CA ILE A 98 0.86 -9.33 -6.26
C ILE A 98 0.00 -10.48 -6.80
N LEU A 99 -1.32 -10.37 -6.75
CA LEU A 99 -2.18 -11.39 -7.35
C LEU A 99 -1.89 -11.52 -8.85
N LYS A 100 -1.99 -10.43 -9.60
CA LYS A 100 -1.91 -10.42 -11.07
C LYS A 100 -0.55 -10.88 -11.60
N ASN A 101 0.55 -10.34 -11.08
CA ASN A 101 1.87 -10.46 -11.69
C ASN A 101 2.79 -11.46 -10.96
N ILE A 102 2.41 -11.94 -9.77
CA ILE A 102 3.20 -12.89 -8.98
C ILE A 102 2.46 -14.22 -8.82
N ILE A 103 1.27 -14.20 -8.23
CA ILE A 103 0.53 -15.42 -7.90
C ILE A 103 0.00 -16.11 -9.16
N LEU A 104 -0.59 -15.34 -10.09
CA LEU A 104 -1.12 -15.90 -11.34
C LEU A 104 -0.04 -16.40 -12.29
N GLU A 105 1.19 -15.90 -12.17
CA GLU A 105 2.34 -16.27 -13.00
C GLU A 105 3.14 -17.44 -12.41
N ALA A 106 2.83 -17.90 -11.19
CA ALA A 106 3.51 -19.04 -10.58
C ALA A 106 3.12 -20.36 -11.27
N ASP A 107 4.03 -21.34 -11.28
CA ASP A 107 3.75 -22.70 -11.78
C ASP A 107 4.40 -23.76 -10.86
N PRO A 108 3.61 -24.56 -10.11
CA PRO A 108 2.15 -24.52 -10.04
C PRO A 108 1.61 -23.27 -9.33
N ARG A 109 0.39 -22.88 -9.68
CA ARG A 109 -0.33 -21.78 -9.03
C ARG A 109 -0.92 -22.24 -7.68
N PRO A 110 -0.96 -21.37 -6.66
CA PRO A 110 -1.72 -21.63 -5.43
C PRO A 110 -3.21 -21.85 -5.69
N ASP A 111 -3.82 -22.77 -4.96
CA ASP A 111 -5.25 -23.08 -5.03
C ASP A 111 -6.10 -22.02 -4.31
N ALA A 112 -5.52 -21.36 -3.30
CA ALA A 112 -6.19 -20.34 -2.50
C ALA A 112 -5.30 -19.13 -2.24
N VAL A 113 -5.95 -17.95 -2.19
CA VAL A 113 -5.33 -16.70 -1.77
C VAL A 113 -6.12 -16.13 -0.60
N ILE A 114 -5.42 -15.92 0.51
CA ILE A 114 -5.98 -15.29 1.72
C ILE A 114 -5.46 -13.86 1.75
N LEU A 115 -6.34 -12.89 1.54
CA LEU A 115 -6.01 -11.48 1.62
C LEU A 115 -6.44 -10.94 2.99
N LEU A 116 -5.46 -10.56 3.80
CA LEU A 116 -5.67 -9.96 5.11
C LEU A 116 -5.75 -8.43 4.96
N TYR A 117 -6.77 -7.84 5.57
CA TYR A 117 -7.03 -6.41 5.46
C TYR A 117 -7.65 -5.87 6.75
N ARG A 118 -7.61 -4.54 6.90
CA ARG A 118 -8.35 -3.80 7.93
C ARG A 118 -9.24 -2.72 7.32
N ASP A 119 -10.36 -2.45 7.99
CA ASP A 119 -11.23 -1.31 7.77
C ASP A 119 -11.56 -1.03 6.28
N THR A 120 -11.30 0.18 5.80
CA THR A 120 -11.72 0.64 4.45
C THR A 120 -10.66 0.44 3.37
N ILE A 121 -9.49 -0.08 3.73
CA ILE A 121 -8.29 -0.12 2.88
C ILE A 121 -8.51 -0.85 1.55
N LEU A 122 -9.39 -1.86 1.53
CA LEU A 122 -9.73 -2.65 0.33
C LEU A 122 -10.31 -1.83 -0.81
N THR A 123 -11.03 -0.75 -0.50
CA THR A 123 -11.73 0.04 -1.52
C THR A 123 -11.08 1.39 -1.82
N LEU A 124 -9.99 1.72 -1.12
CA LEU A 124 -9.20 2.92 -1.36
C LEU A 124 -8.07 2.63 -2.35
N SER A 125 -8.27 3.00 -3.62
CA SER A 125 -7.27 2.76 -4.67
C SER A 125 -6.12 3.77 -4.72
N ASP A 126 -6.26 4.95 -4.08
CA ASP A 126 -5.20 5.98 -3.99
C ASP A 126 -4.41 5.95 -2.68
N PHE A 127 -4.73 5.02 -1.78
CA PHE A 127 -4.03 4.93 -0.51
C PHE A 127 -2.67 4.24 -0.69
N HIS A 128 -1.61 4.89 -0.24
CA HIS A 128 -0.20 4.44 -0.33
C HIS A 128 0.25 4.09 -1.75
N VAL A 129 -0.08 4.91 -2.74
CA VAL A 129 0.39 4.73 -4.13
C VAL A 129 1.34 5.84 -4.60
N ASN A 130 1.57 6.86 -3.78
CA ASN A 130 2.40 8.02 -4.14
C ASN A 130 3.68 8.07 -3.31
N GLY A 131 4.62 8.94 -3.70
CA GLY A 131 5.87 9.14 -2.95
C GLY A 131 6.75 7.89 -2.96
N GLY A 132 7.23 7.46 -1.79
CA GLY A 132 8.09 6.28 -1.64
C GLY A 132 7.44 4.98 -2.12
N TYR A 133 6.11 4.87 -2.02
CA TYR A 133 5.39 3.66 -2.42
C TYR A 133 5.42 3.39 -3.93
N VAL A 134 5.71 4.38 -4.78
CA VAL A 134 5.85 4.15 -6.23
C VAL A 134 6.98 3.17 -6.52
N ALA A 135 8.11 3.30 -5.82
CA ALA A 135 9.25 2.40 -5.98
C ALA A 135 8.96 0.99 -5.43
N GLU A 136 8.11 0.89 -4.41
CA GLU A 136 7.65 -0.39 -3.88
C GLU A 136 6.64 -1.08 -4.83
N LEU A 137 5.69 -0.34 -5.38
CA LEU A 137 4.75 -0.84 -6.40
C LEU A 137 5.50 -1.34 -7.65
N ASP A 138 6.56 -0.64 -8.07
CA ASP A 138 7.39 -1.02 -9.22
C ASP A 138 8.00 -2.42 -9.10
N GLN A 139 8.19 -2.94 -7.88
CA GLN A 139 8.68 -4.30 -7.67
C GLN A 139 7.69 -5.39 -8.13
N PHE A 140 6.40 -5.04 -8.17
CA PHE A 140 5.29 -5.93 -8.53
C PHE A 140 4.61 -5.52 -9.85
N ALA A 141 4.85 -4.31 -10.35
CA ALA A 141 4.27 -3.81 -11.58
C ALA A 141 5.04 -4.31 -12.81
N THR A 142 4.34 -4.43 -13.94
CA THR A 142 4.94 -4.55 -15.27
C THR A 142 5.01 -3.18 -15.93
N ALA A 143 5.66 -3.04 -17.10
CA ALA A 143 5.64 -1.77 -17.82
C ALA A 143 4.24 -1.35 -18.32
N ARG A 144 3.22 -2.21 -18.24
CA ARG A 144 1.85 -1.93 -18.67
C ARG A 144 0.85 -2.28 -17.57
N GLU A 145 0.54 -1.27 -16.76
CA GLU A 145 -0.43 -1.39 -15.68
C GLU A 145 -1.63 -0.44 -15.85
N ASP A 146 -2.32 -0.52 -16.99
CA ASP A 146 -3.41 0.41 -17.34
C ASP A 146 -4.47 0.54 -16.22
N VAL A 147 -4.88 -0.59 -15.63
CA VAL A 147 -5.86 -0.61 -14.52
C VAL A 147 -5.31 0.07 -13.26
N LEU A 148 -4.04 -0.15 -12.92
CA LEU A 148 -3.39 0.53 -11.79
C LEU A 148 -3.32 2.03 -12.05
N LEU A 149 -2.83 2.42 -13.22
CA LEU A 149 -2.66 3.81 -13.61
C LEU A 149 -4.00 4.55 -13.61
N GLU A 150 -5.05 3.92 -14.12
CA GLU A 150 -6.40 4.47 -14.10
C GLU A 150 -6.93 4.64 -12.67
N ARG A 151 -6.94 3.55 -11.89
CA ARG A 151 -7.64 3.50 -10.60
C ARG A 151 -6.90 4.18 -9.46
N ALA A 152 -5.57 4.13 -9.43
CA ALA A 152 -4.76 4.68 -8.35
C ALA A 152 -4.34 6.14 -8.59
N TYR A 153 -4.27 6.57 -9.86
CA TYR A 153 -3.74 7.90 -10.19
C TYR A 153 -4.76 8.74 -10.97
N LEU A 154 -5.20 8.28 -12.15
CA LEU A 154 -5.97 9.12 -13.07
C LEU A 154 -7.40 9.44 -12.60
N ASN A 155 -8.04 8.54 -11.85
CA ASN A 155 -9.42 8.73 -11.36
C ASN A 155 -9.55 9.80 -10.29
N PHE A 156 -8.44 10.19 -9.66
CA PHE A 156 -8.41 11.21 -8.61
C PHE A 156 -7.92 12.56 -9.11
N MET A 157 -7.45 12.63 -10.35
CA MET A 157 -6.95 13.86 -10.96
C MET A 157 -8.04 14.56 -11.78
N ASN A 158 -8.21 15.85 -11.53
CA ASN A 158 -9.04 16.70 -12.39
C ASN A 158 -8.31 17.04 -13.72
N PRO A 159 -9.03 17.51 -14.76
CA PRO A 159 -8.41 17.80 -16.06
C PRO A 159 -7.27 18.84 -16.01
N LEU A 160 -7.35 19.83 -15.12
CA LEU A 160 -6.31 20.85 -14.96
C LEU A 160 -5.04 20.25 -14.34
N GLU A 161 -5.19 19.35 -13.38
CA GLU A 161 -4.07 18.62 -12.78
C GLU A 161 -3.38 17.72 -13.81
N LYS A 162 -4.15 16.96 -14.60
CA LYS A 162 -3.60 16.15 -15.71
C LYS A 162 -2.82 17.02 -16.69
N TRP A 163 -3.37 18.18 -17.06
CA TRP A 163 -2.71 19.14 -17.92
C TRP A 163 -1.43 19.71 -17.28
N ALA A 164 -1.47 20.10 -16.01
CA ALA A 164 -0.31 20.63 -15.30
C ALA A 164 0.80 19.59 -15.17
N LEU A 165 0.48 18.33 -14.86
CA LEU A 165 1.44 17.24 -14.84
C LEU A 165 2.07 17.00 -16.21
N ALA A 166 1.28 17.06 -17.28
CA ALA A 166 1.81 16.80 -18.62
C ALA A 166 2.67 17.96 -19.16
N TYR A 167 2.24 19.20 -18.96
CA TYR A 167 2.79 20.37 -19.67
C TYR A 167 3.60 21.33 -18.82
N PHE A 168 3.53 21.24 -17.49
CA PHE A 168 4.25 22.14 -16.58
C PHE A 168 5.34 21.39 -15.79
N PRO A 169 6.60 21.37 -16.27
CA PRO A 169 7.67 20.55 -15.68
C PRO A 169 7.97 20.84 -14.22
N LEU A 170 7.71 22.06 -13.75
CA LEU A 170 7.84 22.42 -12.35
C LEU A 170 6.82 21.67 -11.47
N TYR A 171 5.60 21.52 -11.97
CA TYR A 171 4.55 20.79 -11.26
C TYR A 171 4.79 19.27 -11.32
N SER A 172 5.20 18.75 -12.47
CA SER A 172 5.48 17.31 -12.62
C SER A 172 6.76 16.87 -11.89
N SER A 173 7.76 17.74 -11.80
CA SER A 173 9.02 17.46 -11.08
C SER A 173 9.00 17.91 -9.62
N ARG A 174 7.85 18.35 -9.08
CA ARG A 174 7.77 18.96 -7.75
C ARG A 174 8.38 18.10 -6.64
N GLN A 175 8.12 16.79 -6.65
CA GLN A 175 8.64 15.86 -5.65
C GLN A 175 10.16 15.73 -5.78
N ARG A 176 10.66 15.45 -6.99
CA ARG A 176 12.12 15.38 -7.24
C ARG A 176 12.84 16.69 -6.88
N LEU A 177 12.19 17.83 -7.08
CA LEU A 177 12.73 19.13 -6.69
C LEU A 177 12.75 19.29 -5.17
N ALA A 178 11.69 18.88 -4.47
CA ALA A 178 11.63 18.85 -3.02
C ALA A 178 12.68 17.90 -2.43
N ASP A 179 12.79 16.67 -2.94
CA ASP A 179 13.77 15.67 -2.50
C ASP A 179 15.21 16.18 -2.69
N LYS A 180 15.49 16.87 -3.81
CA LYS A 180 16.79 17.50 -4.02
C LYS A 180 17.04 18.67 -3.10
N ALA A 181 16.05 19.52 -2.89
CA ALA A 181 16.17 20.64 -1.97
C ALA A 181 16.45 20.15 -0.54
N ASP A 182 15.74 19.10 -0.12
CA ASP A 182 15.96 18.41 1.15
C ASP A 182 17.35 17.75 1.22
N TYR A 183 17.74 16.98 0.19
CA TYR A 183 19.08 16.41 0.08
C TYR A 183 20.17 17.47 0.23
N TYR A 184 20.09 18.58 -0.51
CA TYR A 184 21.06 19.66 -0.41
C TYR A 184 20.99 20.36 0.94
N ALA A 185 19.81 20.62 1.50
CA ALA A 185 19.70 21.23 2.83
C ALA A 185 20.38 20.36 3.91
N ARG A 186 20.18 19.03 3.85
CA ARG A 186 20.80 18.07 4.76
C ARG A 186 22.29 17.89 4.52
N ASN A 187 22.75 17.88 3.26
CA ASN A 187 24.14 17.54 2.95
C ASN A 187 25.06 18.77 2.84
N LEU A 188 24.57 19.97 2.50
CA LEU A 188 25.46 21.10 2.17
C LEU A 188 26.25 21.62 3.38
N LEU A 189 25.61 21.73 4.54
CA LEU A 189 26.26 22.22 5.76
C LEU A 189 27.13 21.14 6.44
N PRO A 190 26.65 19.90 6.67
CA PRO A 190 27.46 18.88 7.34
C PRO A 190 28.70 18.47 6.54
N VAL A 191 28.64 18.45 5.21
CA VAL A 191 29.79 18.10 4.35
C VAL A 191 30.98 19.06 4.52
N LEU A 192 30.75 20.29 5.01
CA LEU A 192 31.80 21.27 5.29
C LEU A 192 32.54 20.99 6.61
N PHE A 193 31.92 20.31 7.56
CA PHE A 193 32.43 20.17 8.93
C PHE A 193 32.59 18.72 9.40
N LEU A 194 32.00 17.75 8.71
CA LEU A 194 32.02 16.33 9.06
C LEU A 194 32.64 15.48 7.94
N PRO A 195 33.36 14.39 8.28
CA PRO A 195 33.91 13.46 7.29
C PRO A 195 32.83 12.57 6.64
N CYS A 196 31.64 12.50 7.23
CA CYS A 196 30.49 11.72 6.75
C CYS A 196 29.74 12.50 5.66
N LYS A 197 29.62 11.93 4.45
CA LYS A 197 29.03 12.58 3.27
C LYS A 197 28.08 11.63 2.53
N GLY A 198 27.09 12.19 1.83
CA GLY A 198 26.16 11.42 0.98
C GLY A 198 25.51 10.29 1.76
N ASP A 199 25.62 9.06 1.24
CA ASP A 199 25.04 7.84 1.82
C ASP A 199 25.35 7.62 3.31
N CYS A 200 26.51 8.09 3.80
CA CYS A 200 26.84 8.01 5.22
C CYS A 200 25.90 8.90 6.05
N LEU A 201 25.68 10.13 5.61
CA LEU A 201 24.84 11.10 6.29
C LEU A 201 23.36 10.72 6.14
N ASP A 202 22.97 10.25 4.96
CA ASP A 202 21.61 9.77 4.72
C ASP A 202 21.29 8.55 5.61
N ARG A 203 22.22 7.61 5.76
CA ARG A 203 22.08 6.49 6.73
C ARG A 203 22.03 6.98 8.17
N ALA A 204 22.88 7.92 8.56
CA ALA A 204 22.86 8.47 9.91
C ALA A 204 21.52 9.17 10.21
N HIS A 205 21.00 9.95 9.25
CA HIS A 205 19.66 10.54 9.35
C HIS A 205 18.58 9.47 9.44
N ALA A 206 18.61 8.46 8.56
CA ALA A 206 17.64 7.37 8.57
C ALA A 206 17.65 6.60 9.90
N ILE A 207 18.82 6.42 10.53
CA ILE A 207 18.94 5.81 11.86
C ILE A 207 18.33 6.74 12.91
N VAL A 208 18.80 7.99 13.03
CA VAL A 208 18.36 8.91 14.10
C VAL A 208 16.86 9.18 14.03
N PHE A 209 16.31 9.33 12.82
CA PHE A 209 14.89 9.60 12.60
C PHE A 209 14.10 8.35 12.21
N HIS A 210 14.66 7.15 12.38
CA HIS A 210 13.90 5.91 12.20
C HIS A 210 12.74 5.90 13.20
N VAL A 211 11.58 5.41 12.78
CA VAL A 211 10.39 5.35 13.65
C VAL A 211 10.72 4.67 14.97
N ASP A 212 11.45 3.55 14.94
CA ASP A 212 11.90 2.79 16.12
C ASP A 212 12.73 3.60 17.14
N ASN A 213 13.36 4.69 16.70
CA ASN A 213 14.18 5.57 17.55
C ASN A 213 13.44 6.82 18.03
N VAL A 214 12.18 7.00 17.61
CA VAL A 214 11.27 8.02 18.15
C VAL A 214 10.65 7.50 19.45
N ALA A 215 10.35 8.38 20.41
CA ALA A 215 9.67 7.95 21.64
C ALA A 215 8.33 7.27 21.32
N PRO A 216 7.96 6.15 21.98
CA PRO A 216 6.79 5.34 21.61
C PRO A 216 5.48 6.11 21.45
N ALA A 217 5.26 7.12 22.31
CA ALA A 217 4.05 7.96 22.23
C ALA A 217 3.89 8.72 20.90
N PHE A 218 4.99 9.05 20.21
CA PHE A 218 4.91 9.67 18.88
C PHE A 218 4.75 8.65 17.77
N GLN A 219 5.24 7.41 17.95
CA GLN A 219 5.05 6.33 16.99
C GLN A 219 3.56 5.95 16.94
N GLU A 220 2.96 5.69 18.10
CA GLU A 220 1.54 5.37 18.23
C GLU A 220 0.66 6.48 17.64
N LYS A 221 0.98 7.74 17.95
CA LYS A 221 0.28 8.89 17.39
C LYS A 221 0.41 8.98 15.86
N ALA A 222 1.61 8.77 15.32
CA ALA A 222 1.83 8.82 13.88
C ALA A 222 1.07 7.71 13.16
N LEU A 223 1.04 6.50 13.72
CA LEU A 223 0.24 5.38 13.20
C LEU A 223 -1.25 5.72 13.18
N VAL A 224 -1.79 6.26 14.28
CA VAL A 224 -3.20 6.67 14.35
C VAL A 224 -3.51 7.77 13.32
N GLU A 225 -2.64 8.79 13.19
CA GLU A 225 -2.81 9.88 12.23
C GLU A 225 -2.77 9.39 10.78
N GLU A 226 -1.94 8.40 10.46
CA GLU A 226 -1.90 7.77 9.13
C GLU A 226 -3.21 7.01 8.82
N GLU A 227 -3.75 6.32 9.82
CA GLU A 227 -5.00 5.55 9.71
C GLU A 227 -6.25 6.45 9.67
N GLU A 228 -6.19 7.72 10.12
CA GLU A 228 -7.33 8.67 10.04
C GLU A 228 -7.89 8.80 8.61
N PHE A 229 -7.04 8.64 7.60
CA PHE A 229 -7.46 8.66 6.20
C PHE A 229 -8.51 7.58 5.87
N LEU A 230 -8.37 6.40 6.50
CA LEU A 230 -9.30 5.26 6.35
C LEU A 230 -10.69 5.56 6.91
N PHE A 231 -10.81 6.57 7.78
CA PHE A 231 -12.05 6.96 8.43
C PHE A 231 -12.59 8.31 7.93
N THR A 232 -12.11 8.79 6.79
CA THR A 232 -12.73 9.94 6.12
C THR A 232 -14.10 9.58 5.55
N PRO A 233 -15.04 10.54 5.40
CA PRO A 233 -16.34 10.26 4.78
C PRO A 233 -16.24 9.60 3.41
N ARG A 234 -15.22 9.96 2.63
CA ARG A 234 -14.93 9.38 1.32
C ARG A 234 -14.48 7.92 1.41
N ALA A 235 -13.68 7.57 2.42
CA ALA A 235 -13.16 6.23 2.61
C ALA A 235 -14.25 5.26 3.10
N MET A 236 -15.16 5.73 3.94
CA MET A 236 -16.29 4.94 4.45
C MET A 236 -17.48 4.85 3.48
N ASP A 237 -17.43 5.52 2.33
CA ASP A 237 -18.47 5.43 1.28
C ASP A 237 -18.24 4.21 0.38
N PHE A 238 -18.67 3.03 0.83
CA PHE A 238 -18.47 1.78 0.07
C PHE A 238 -19.04 1.86 -1.35
N GLU A 239 -20.28 2.34 -1.51
CA GLU A 239 -20.97 2.37 -2.80
C GLU A 239 -20.27 3.32 -3.79
N GLY A 240 -19.78 4.46 -3.31
CA GLY A 240 -19.00 5.39 -4.12
C GLY A 240 -17.59 4.90 -4.47
N GLN A 241 -17.04 3.94 -3.74
CA GLN A 241 -15.66 3.45 -3.93
C GLN A 241 -15.55 2.10 -4.64
N ALA A 242 -16.43 1.15 -4.34
CA ALA A 242 -16.24 -0.25 -4.70
C ALA A 242 -15.99 -0.45 -6.21
N GLY A 243 -16.81 0.18 -7.06
CA GLY A 243 -16.72 0.09 -8.52
C GLY A 243 -15.44 0.68 -9.13
N ARG A 244 -14.76 1.59 -8.44
CA ARG A 244 -13.50 2.23 -8.88
C ARG A 244 -12.26 1.71 -8.15
N SER A 245 -12.44 0.88 -7.13
CA SER A 245 -11.36 0.27 -6.35
C SER A 245 -10.75 -0.93 -7.06
N PHE A 246 -9.73 -1.56 -6.49
CA PHE A 246 -9.16 -2.80 -7.06
C PHE A 246 -9.94 -4.06 -6.72
N LEU A 247 -10.85 -4.02 -5.72
CA LEU A 247 -11.59 -5.19 -5.25
C LEU A 247 -12.33 -5.95 -6.36
N PRO A 248 -13.05 -5.31 -7.30
CA PRO A 248 -13.69 -6.03 -8.40
C PRO A 248 -12.71 -6.80 -9.29
N GLU A 249 -11.51 -6.27 -9.54
CA GLU A 249 -10.50 -6.95 -10.37
C GLU A 249 -9.83 -8.08 -9.62
N ILE A 250 -9.56 -7.91 -8.32
CA ILE A 250 -9.03 -8.99 -7.48
C ILE A 250 -9.99 -10.18 -7.51
N ILE A 251 -11.30 -9.94 -7.34
CA ILE A 251 -12.33 -10.97 -7.39
C ILE A 251 -12.40 -11.61 -8.78
N ARG A 252 -12.41 -10.80 -9.85
CA ARG A 252 -12.48 -11.28 -11.24
C ARG A 252 -11.28 -12.17 -11.57
N LEU A 253 -10.07 -11.70 -11.29
CA LEU A 253 -8.82 -12.40 -11.55
C LEU A 253 -8.74 -13.74 -10.81
N ALA A 254 -9.11 -13.77 -9.53
CA ALA A 254 -9.16 -15.02 -8.77
C ALA A 254 -10.15 -16.01 -9.39
N ARG A 255 -11.38 -15.55 -9.69
CA ARG A 255 -12.44 -16.40 -10.27
C ARG A 255 -12.06 -16.97 -11.64
N GLU A 256 -11.56 -16.13 -12.55
CA GLU A 256 -11.17 -16.55 -13.90
C GLU A 256 -10.02 -17.57 -13.91
N ASN A 257 -9.17 -17.55 -12.87
CA ASN A 257 -8.03 -18.44 -12.75
C ASN A 257 -8.27 -19.62 -11.81
N GLY A 258 -9.50 -19.80 -11.33
CA GLY A 258 -9.86 -20.92 -10.45
C GLY A 258 -9.23 -20.84 -9.06
N ILE A 259 -8.79 -19.65 -8.62
CA ILE A 259 -8.21 -19.42 -7.30
C ILE A 259 -9.34 -19.13 -6.31
N ARG A 260 -9.34 -19.83 -5.17
CA ARG A 260 -10.25 -19.53 -4.05
C ARG A 260 -9.76 -18.29 -3.31
N LEU A 261 -10.46 -17.17 -3.50
CA LEU A 261 -10.20 -15.93 -2.76
C LEU A 261 -10.95 -15.94 -1.42
N ILE A 262 -10.22 -15.69 -0.33
CA ILE A 262 -10.78 -15.51 1.01
C ILE A 262 -10.27 -14.17 1.54
N LEU A 263 -11.17 -13.31 2.02
CA LEU A 263 -10.81 -12.04 2.64
C LEU A 263 -10.93 -12.13 4.16
N ALA A 264 -9.82 -11.95 4.87
CA ALA A 264 -9.78 -12.00 6.32
C ALA A 264 -9.63 -10.57 6.88
N HIS A 265 -10.65 -10.12 7.61
CA HIS A 265 -10.64 -8.82 8.27
C HIS A 265 -9.94 -8.95 9.63
N GLU A 266 -8.80 -8.30 9.76
CA GLU A 266 -7.97 -8.33 10.95
C GLU A 266 -8.54 -7.45 12.07
N ARG A 267 -8.14 -7.77 13.30
CA ARG A 267 -8.44 -6.95 14.48
C ARG A 267 -7.39 -5.87 14.64
N THR A 268 -7.84 -4.65 14.90
CA THR A 268 -7.02 -3.54 15.39
C THR A 268 -7.59 -3.06 16.73
N LEU A 269 -6.84 -2.24 17.46
CA LEU A 269 -7.29 -1.62 18.71
C LEU A 269 -7.74 -0.16 18.53
N LEU A 270 -7.85 0.32 17.28
CA LEU A 270 -8.36 1.66 16.99
C LEU A 270 -9.77 1.88 17.55
N PHE A 271 -10.60 0.83 17.51
CA PHE A 271 -11.90 0.80 18.16
C PHE A 271 -11.97 -0.40 19.10
N PRO A 272 -12.07 -0.21 20.43
CA PRO A 272 -12.00 -1.32 21.39
C PRO A 272 -13.20 -2.28 21.32
N ALA A 273 -14.32 -1.83 20.75
CA ALA A 273 -15.52 -2.62 20.56
C ALA A 273 -16.33 -2.12 19.36
N ALA A 274 -17.18 -2.99 18.79
CA ALA A 274 -18.03 -2.66 17.65
C ALA A 274 -18.90 -1.41 17.85
N GLY A 275 -19.35 -1.16 19.09
CA GLY A 275 -20.14 0.03 19.43
C GLY A 275 -19.35 1.34 19.42
N ALA A 276 -18.02 1.29 19.45
CA ALA A 276 -17.14 2.46 19.38
C ALA A 276 -16.84 2.88 17.92
N GLU A 277 -17.12 2.02 16.94
CA GLU A 277 -16.93 2.36 15.53
C GLU A 277 -17.85 3.51 15.10
N PRO A 278 -17.37 4.44 14.26
CA PRO A 278 -18.24 5.38 13.57
C PRO A 278 -19.35 4.66 12.81
N LYS A 279 -20.57 5.20 12.86
CA LYS A 279 -21.73 4.60 12.17
C LYS A 279 -21.45 4.34 10.68
N ALA A 280 -20.74 5.25 10.02
CA ALA A 280 -20.36 5.12 8.61
C ALA A 280 -19.43 3.92 8.36
N LEU A 281 -18.51 3.60 9.28
CA LEU A 281 -17.65 2.42 9.19
C LEU A 281 -18.45 1.13 9.35
N GLN A 282 -19.41 1.11 10.27
CA GLN A 282 -20.31 -0.04 10.44
C GLN A 282 -21.18 -0.27 9.18
N GLU A 283 -21.67 0.81 8.56
CA GLU A 283 -22.41 0.77 7.30
C GLU A 283 -21.52 0.27 6.15
N TYR A 284 -20.28 0.77 6.06
CA TYR A 284 -19.26 0.27 5.12
C TYR A 284 -19.03 -1.23 5.27
N LYS A 285 -18.75 -1.71 6.49
CA LYS A 285 -18.47 -3.14 6.76
C LYS A 285 -19.66 -4.03 6.38
N ARG A 286 -20.89 -3.57 6.60
CA ARG A 286 -22.12 -4.27 6.18
C ARG A 286 -22.28 -4.30 4.65
N ALA A 287 -22.00 -3.19 3.98
CA ALA A 287 -22.06 -3.12 2.52
C ALA A 287 -21.00 -4.02 1.87
N LEU A 288 -19.75 -3.97 2.36
CA LEU A 288 -18.67 -4.85 1.94
C LEU A 288 -19.04 -6.33 2.14
N ALA A 289 -19.55 -6.71 3.31
CA ALA A 289 -19.96 -8.10 3.56
C ALA A 289 -21.07 -8.56 2.58
N SER A 290 -22.03 -7.70 2.28
CA SER A 290 -23.10 -7.98 1.32
C SER A 290 -22.57 -8.12 -0.10
N TYR A 291 -21.65 -7.24 -0.50
CA TYR A 291 -20.99 -7.28 -1.80
C TYR A 291 -20.14 -8.53 -2.01
N LEU A 292 -19.36 -8.93 -1.01
CA LEU A 292 -18.53 -10.15 -1.07
C LEU A 292 -19.41 -11.40 -1.16
N LYS A 293 -20.48 -11.47 -0.37
CA LYS A 293 -21.46 -12.56 -0.44
C LYS A 293 -22.12 -12.64 -1.82
N ALA A 294 -22.50 -11.50 -2.41
CA ALA A 294 -23.07 -11.46 -3.76
C ALA A 294 -22.08 -11.89 -4.85
N ASN A 295 -20.78 -11.86 -4.57
CA ASN A 295 -19.70 -12.26 -5.47
C ASN A 295 -19.12 -13.65 -5.18
N ASP A 296 -19.73 -14.40 -4.24
CA ASP A 296 -19.27 -15.72 -3.79
C ASP A 296 -17.83 -15.70 -3.24
N VAL A 297 -17.50 -14.64 -2.48
CA VAL A 297 -16.21 -14.47 -1.82
C VAL A 297 -16.39 -14.65 -0.32
N THR A 298 -15.65 -15.60 0.26
CA THR A 298 -15.71 -15.84 1.70
C THR A 298 -15.03 -14.70 2.46
N ARG A 299 -15.74 -14.17 3.47
CA ARG A 299 -15.21 -13.19 4.43
C ARG A 299 -15.07 -13.84 5.79
N LEU A 300 -13.86 -13.81 6.34
CA LEU A 300 -13.59 -14.08 7.75
C LEU A 300 -13.47 -12.75 8.48
N ASP A 301 -14.12 -12.59 9.63
CA ASP A 301 -14.12 -11.34 10.38
C ASP A 301 -13.66 -11.57 11.81
N PHE A 302 -12.45 -11.11 12.12
CA PHE A 302 -11.81 -11.27 13.43
C PHE A 302 -11.83 -9.99 14.27
N SER A 303 -12.40 -8.90 13.73
CA SER A 303 -12.31 -7.55 14.30
C SER A 303 -12.68 -7.44 15.77
N TYR A 304 -13.63 -8.26 16.24
CA TYR A 304 -14.07 -8.28 17.63
C TYR A 304 -14.09 -9.69 18.23
N ASP A 305 -13.25 -10.61 17.73
CA ASP A 305 -13.16 -11.95 18.31
C ASP A 305 -12.58 -11.84 19.74
N PRO A 306 -13.28 -12.32 20.79
CA PRO A 306 -12.86 -12.19 22.18
C PRO A 306 -11.61 -13.02 22.49
N ARG A 307 -11.18 -13.93 21.61
CA ARG A 307 -9.94 -14.70 21.73
C ARG A 307 -8.69 -13.88 21.43
N LEU A 308 -8.84 -12.65 20.92
CA LEU A 308 -7.77 -11.67 20.70
C LEU A 308 -7.94 -10.48 21.66
N PRO A 309 -7.59 -10.63 22.95
CA PRO A 309 -7.62 -9.54 23.91
C PRO A 309 -6.56 -8.46 23.60
N GLU A 310 -6.69 -7.29 24.25
CA GLU A 310 -5.81 -6.13 23.98
C GLU A 310 -4.33 -6.39 24.31
N ASP A 311 -4.03 -7.24 25.30
CA ASP A 311 -2.67 -7.63 25.69
C ASP A 311 -1.95 -8.47 24.64
N TYR A 312 -2.64 -8.87 23.56
CA TYR A 312 -2.06 -9.58 22.42
C TYR A 312 -1.48 -8.64 21.35
N PHE A 313 -1.55 -7.33 21.59
CA PHE A 313 -1.06 -6.32 20.67
C PHE A 313 0.19 -5.62 21.22
N ALA A 314 1.11 -5.29 20.31
CA ALA A 314 2.29 -4.49 20.61
C ALA A 314 1.99 -2.99 20.50
N ASP A 315 1.07 -2.63 19.61
CA ASP A 315 0.53 -1.28 19.41
C ASP A 315 -0.94 -1.35 18.93
N VAL A 316 -1.50 -0.26 18.43
CA VAL A 316 -2.92 -0.24 18.03
C VAL A 316 -3.24 -1.04 16.76
N LEU A 317 -2.24 -1.49 16.00
CA LEU A 317 -2.38 -2.23 14.74
C LEU A 317 -1.75 -3.63 14.78
N HIS A 318 -0.59 -3.77 15.41
CA HIS A 318 0.26 -4.94 15.30
C HIS A 318 0.15 -5.86 16.51
N MET A 319 0.07 -7.16 16.26
CA MET A 319 0.12 -8.18 17.30
C MET A 319 1.54 -8.35 17.85
N ASN A 320 1.64 -8.67 19.14
CA ASN A 320 2.89 -9.17 19.72
C ASN A 320 3.01 -10.70 19.47
N GLU A 321 4.12 -11.31 19.90
CA GLU A 321 4.37 -12.75 19.69
C GLU A 321 3.26 -13.67 20.26
N THR A 322 2.65 -13.30 21.39
CA THR A 322 1.54 -14.08 21.96
C THR A 322 0.29 -13.96 21.09
N GLY A 323 -0.03 -12.74 20.66
CA GLY A 323 -1.13 -12.48 19.73
C GLY A 323 -0.95 -13.18 18.39
N LYS A 324 0.25 -13.12 17.83
CA LYS A 324 0.63 -13.80 16.59
C LYS A 324 0.36 -15.31 16.66
N ALA A 325 0.80 -15.96 17.73
CA ALA A 325 0.58 -17.39 17.92
C ALA A 325 -0.92 -17.71 18.03
N ALA A 326 -1.68 -16.93 18.80
CA ALA A 326 -3.11 -17.12 18.97
C ALA A 326 -3.89 -16.89 17.67
N PHE A 327 -3.61 -15.80 16.96
CA PHE A 327 -4.27 -15.46 15.71
C PHE A 327 -3.96 -16.46 14.60
N THR A 328 -2.72 -16.94 14.53
CA THR A 328 -2.33 -17.99 13.58
C THR A 328 -3.19 -19.25 13.75
N GLN A 329 -3.41 -19.69 14.99
CA GLN A 329 -4.26 -20.84 15.28
C GLN A 329 -5.74 -20.57 14.93
N MET A 330 -6.25 -19.39 15.28
CA MET A 330 -7.63 -18.99 14.96
C MET A 330 -7.87 -18.92 13.44
N LEU A 331 -6.89 -18.38 12.70
CA LEU A 331 -6.92 -18.31 11.24
C LEU A 331 -6.90 -19.71 10.65
N ALA A 332 -6.04 -20.61 11.15
CA ALA A 332 -6.00 -22.00 10.71
C ALA A 332 -7.34 -22.71 10.91
N GLU A 333 -7.95 -22.59 12.10
CA GLU A 333 -9.27 -23.15 12.43
C GLU A 333 -10.36 -22.67 11.46
N ALA A 334 -10.35 -21.38 11.12
CA ALA A 334 -11.31 -20.79 10.20
C ALA A 334 -11.09 -21.22 8.74
N LEU A 335 -9.84 -21.45 8.34
CA LEU A 335 -9.47 -21.82 6.98
C LEU A 335 -9.61 -23.32 6.69
N LEU A 336 -9.36 -24.20 7.66
CA LEU A 336 -9.47 -25.66 7.51
C LEU A 336 -10.75 -26.13 6.80
N PRO A 337 -11.96 -25.68 7.16
CA PRO A 337 -13.18 -26.12 6.46
C PRO A 337 -13.38 -25.47 5.09
N LEU A 338 -12.58 -24.46 4.74
CA LEU A 338 -12.71 -23.66 3.52
C LEU A 338 -11.67 -24.02 2.46
N LEU A 339 -10.63 -24.77 2.81
CA LEU A 339 -9.58 -25.17 1.88
C LEU A 339 -9.86 -26.60 1.36
N PRO A 340 -9.51 -26.88 0.09
CA PRO A 340 -9.81 -28.16 -0.55
C PRO A 340 -8.96 -29.33 -0.03
#